data_AF-A0A166H2X6-F1
#
_entry.id   AF-A0A166H2X6-F1
#
_cell.length_a   1.000
_cell.length_b   1.000
_cell.length_c   1.000
_cell.angle_alpha   90.00
_cell.angle_beta   90.00
_cell.angle_gamma   90.00
#
_symmetry.space_group_name_H-M   'P 1'
#
loop_
_entity.id
_entity.type
_entity.pdbx_description
1 polymer ?
#
loop_
_entity_poly.entity_id
_entity_poly.type
_entity_poly.pdbx_seq_one_letter_code
_entity_poly.pdbx_strand_id
1 'polypeptide(L)'
;MSSTNSETNHPIHRTKFAFADADLVIQTADNQRFKVHKSVMSMFSDVFKDMIALDQVNNRKPNDSDSESGSESKVEHVEITERSYTFRFVLRLTYHLPISTLPSLDQLSDIMVMLDKYQMGRLHESVQNFILANLNLEENPLRYYTLARSYSLTRVKSAVLPHVGVLDLRAYTTNTNLKIPKGLLEISFPDYHKLVFFKNQRSTRILAVVERARLPSPVYVVRCDYPPVRMIQETGPQSTVNPNRCCSWNSYITTAREEVNTANNQDILRPELRVKVAINSKCPNAMRWLLDDCGRIFDEAQRAVKEIPWEYEEEYERVHGVGAQEA
;
A
#
# COMPACT_ATOMS: atom_id res chain seq x y z
N MET A 1 -12.64 54.22 -21.45
CA MET A 1 -11.96 53.74 -22.67
C MET A 1 -11.32 52.41 -22.33
N SER A 2 -11.79 51.36 -22.99
CA SER A 2 -11.37 49.95 -22.94
C SER A 2 -9.86 49.80 -23.16
N SER A 3 -9.19 48.83 -22.55
CA SER A 3 -8.85 47.50 -23.12
C SER A 3 -7.60 47.01 -22.33
N THR A 4 -7.28 45.74 -22.05
CA THR A 4 -7.61 44.45 -22.68
C THR A 4 -7.28 43.30 -21.72
N ASN A 5 -8.14 42.28 -21.72
CA ASN A 5 -7.91 40.92 -21.24
C ASN A 5 -6.83 40.19 -22.06
N SER A 6 -6.12 39.26 -21.42
CA SER A 6 -5.72 37.99 -22.04
C SER A 6 -5.41 36.94 -20.98
N GLU A 7 -6.44 36.38 -20.33
CA GLU A 7 -6.29 35.10 -19.63
C GLU A 7 -6.59 33.97 -20.62
N THR A 8 -5.57 33.16 -20.84
CA THR A 8 -5.54 32.00 -21.72
C THR A 8 -6.48 30.91 -21.22
N ASN A 9 -7.50 30.64 -22.04
CA ASN A 9 -8.54 29.65 -21.84
C ASN A 9 -8.02 28.24 -22.21
N HIS A 10 -7.89 27.35 -21.23
CA HIS A 10 -7.74 25.91 -21.47
C HIS A 10 -9.05 25.20 -21.10
N PRO A 11 -9.75 24.56 -22.07
CA PRO A 11 -11.01 23.89 -21.79
C PRO A 11 -10.73 22.51 -21.17
N ILE A 12 -10.60 22.46 -19.85
CA ILE A 12 -10.79 21.21 -19.11
C ILE A 12 -12.26 20.82 -19.34
N HIS A 13 -12.51 19.76 -20.11
CA HIS A 13 -13.85 19.23 -20.37
C HIS A 13 -14.56 18.87 -19.04
N ARG A 14 -15.24 19.84 -18.44
CA ARG A 14 -16.28 19.62 -17.42
C ARG A 14 -17.46 18.97 -18.14
N THR A 15 -17.41 17.66 -18.35
CA THR A 15 -18.59 16.89 -18.75
C THR A 15 -19.68 17.20 -17.73
N LYS A 16 -20.69 17.96 -18.17
CA LYS A 16 -21.89 18.22 -17.39
C LYS A 16 -22.74 16.98 -17.57
N PHE A 17 -22.83 16.13 -16.54
CA PHE A 17 -23.76 15.01 -16.49
C PHE A 17 -25.19 15.57 -16.53
N ALA A 18 -25.68 15.82 -17.73
CA ALA A 18 -26.91 16.52 -18.05
C ALA A 18 -27.50 15.95 -19.35
N PHE A 19 -27.62 14.61 -19.41
CA PHE A 19 -28.15 13.91 -20.58
C PHE A 19 -29.60 14.36 -20.85
N ALA A 20 -29.94 14.52 -22.13
CA ALA A 20 -31.25 15.01 -22.55
C ALA A 20 -32.34 13.93 -22.38
N ASP A 21 -31.93 12.67 -22.53
CA ASP A 21 -32.68 11.42 -22.38
C ASP A 21 -32.59 10.84 -20.96
N ALA A 22 -32.09 11.60 -19.98
CA ALA A 22 -32.03 11.18 -18.59
C ALA A 22 -33.43 10.98 -17.99
N ASP A 23 -33.62 9.84 -17.31
CA ASP A 23 -34.82 9.45 -16.59
C ASP A 23 -34.66 9.51 -15.06
N LEU A 24 -33.48 9.93 -14.58
CA LEU A 24 -33.15 10.14 -13.17
C LEU A 24 -32.34 11.43 -12.95
N VAL A 25 -32.75 12.22 -11.97
CA VAL A 25 -32.02 13.38 -11.46
C VAL A 25 -31.52 13.07 -10.06
N ILE A 26 -30.20 13.10 -9.87
CA ILE A 26 -29.57 12.96 -8.56
C ILE A 26 -29.06 14.33 -8.11
N GLN A 27 -29.46 14.75 -6.92
CA GLN A 27 -28.97 15.96 -6.26
C GLN A 27 -28.01 15.57 -5.13
N THR A 28 -26.79 16.13 -5.17
CA THR A 28 -25.76 15.91 -4.16
C THR A 28 -25.92 16.87 -2.97
N ALA A 29 -25.21 16.60 -1.87
CA ALA A 29 -25.30 17.41 -0.65
C ALA A 29 -24.86 18.89 -0.83
N ASP A 30 -24.02 19.16 -1.83
CA ASP A 30 -23.63 20.51 -2.26
C ASP A 30 -24.59 21.11 -3.31
N ASN A 31 -25.83 20.59 -3.39
CA ASN A 31 -26.92 21.03 -4.26
C ASN A 31 -26.63 20.98 -5.77
N GLN A 32 -25.63 20.20 -6.18
CA GLN A 32 -25.38 19.98 -7.60
C GLN A 32 -26.30 18.89 -8.12
N ARG A 33 -27.01 19.18 -9.21
CA ARG A 33 -27.87 18.21 -9.91
C ARG A 33 -27.13 17.53 -11.05
N PHE A 34 -27.36 16.23 -11.18
CA PHE A 34 -26.82 15.35 -12.21
C PHE A 34 -27.99 14.65 -12.88
N LYS A 35 -28.16 14.82 -14.19
CA LYS A 35 -29.14 14.06 -14.97
C LYS A 35 -28.45 12.82 -15.52
N VAL A 36 -28.94 11.64 -15.15
CA VAL A 36 -28.35 10.33 -15.43
C VAL A 36 -29.44 9.32 -15.79
N HIS A 37 -29.02 8.12 -16.18
CA HIS A 37 -29.91 7.03 -16.55
C HIS A 37 -30.10 6.03 -15.41
N LYS A 38 -31.35 5.68 -15.11
CA LYS A 38 -31.75 4.62 -14.16
C LYS A 38 -31.08 3.30 -14.52
N SER A 39 -31.08 2.92 -15.79
CA SER A 39 -30.47 1.68 -16.28
C SER A 39 -28.99 1.55 -15.92
N VAL A 40 -28.22 2.63 -16.08
CA VAL A 40 -26.80 2.66 -15.72
C VAL A 40 -26.63 2.61 -14.21
N MET A 41 -27.39 3.40 -13.44
CA MET A 41 -27.28 3.39 -11.98
C MET A 41 -27.64 2.03 -11.39
N SER A 42 -28.74 1.41 -11.82
CA SER A 42 -29.16 0.07 -11.40
C SER A 42 -28.21 -1.04 -11.85
N MET A 43 -27.42 -0.83 -12.92
CA MET A 43 -26.43 -1.79 -13.37
C MET A 43 -25.20 -1.82 -12.44
N PHE A 44 -24.86 -0.69 -11.83
CA PHE A 44 -23.66 -0.56 -11.00
C PHE A 44 -23.94 -0.50 -9.50
N SER A 45 -25.19 -0.29 -9.07
CA SER A 45 -25.59 -0.19 -7.67
C SER A 45 -26.86 -0.98 -7.40
N ASP A 46 -26.76 -1.93 -6.46
CA ASP A 46 -27.91 -2.69 -6.00
C ASP A 46 -28.89 -1.81 -5.21
N VAL A 47 -28.39 -0.82 -4.47
CA VAL A 47 -29.25 0.17 -3.77
C VAL A 47 -30.10 0.98 -4.74
N PHE A 48 -29.50 1.52 -5.81
CA PHE A 48 -30.27 2.24 -6.83
C PHE A 48 -31.25 1.31 -7.56
N LYS A 49 -30.83 0.07 -7.83
CA LYS A 49 -31.70 -0.93 -8.46
C LYS A 49 -32.96 -1.21 -7.64
N ASP A 50 -32.81 -1.43 -6.33
CA ASP A 50 -33.92 -1.72 -5.43
C ASP A 50 -34.82 -0.51 -5.24
N MET A 51 -34.23 0.69 -5.08
CA MET A 51 -34.98 1.94 -4.98
C MET A 51 -35.86 2.17 -6.23
N ILE A 52 -35.29 1.99 -7.42
CA ILE A 52 -36.02 2.14 -8.70
C ILE A 52 -37.11 1.06 -8.85
N ALA A 53 -36.86 -0.17 -8.39
CA ALA A 53 -37.86 -1.24 -8.43
C ALA A 53 -39.07 -0.95 -7.52
N LEU A 54 -38.83 -0.40 -6.32
CA LEU A 54 -39.89 0.00 -5.39
C LEU A 54 -40.76 1.13 -5.95
N ASP A 55 -40.16 2.12 -6.59
CA ASP A 55 -40.89 3.21 -7.22
C ASP A 55 -41.81 2.71 -8.35
N GLN A 56 -41.39 1.71 -9.12
CA GLN A 56 -42.25 1.09 -10.14
C GLN A 56 -43.44 0.36 -9.53
N VAL A 57 -43.28 -0.29 -8.36
CA VAL A 57 -44.38 -0.97 -7.67
C VAL A 57 -45.37 0.04 -7.10
N ASN A 58 -44.88 1.09 -6.44
CA ASN A 58 -45.72 2.10 -5.82
C ASN A 58 -46.52 2.91 -6.84
N ASN A 59 -45.92 3.23 -7.99
CA ASN A 59 -46.60 3.96 -9.07
C ASN A 59 -47.59 3.10 -9.87
N ARG A 60 -47.60 1.77 -9.68
CA ARG A 60 -48.54 0.83 -10.32
C ARG A 60 -49.80 0.55 -9.50
N LYS A 61 -49.97 1.16 -8.32
CA LYS A 61 -51.24 1.06 -7.60
C LYS A 61 -52.36 1.70 -8.47
N PRO A 62 -53.46 0.98 -8.73
CA PRO A 62 -54.56 1.54 -9.49
C PRO A 62 -55.25 2.60 -8.64
N ASN A 63 -55.01 3.88 -8.96
CA ASN A 63 -55.97 4.90 -8.59
C ASN A 63 -57.17 4.70 -9.52
N ASP A 64 -58.23 4.12 -8.96
CA ASP A 64 -59.60 4.37 -9.39
C ASP A 64 -59.84 5.88 -9.33
N SER A 65 -59.57 6.59 -10.42
CA SER A 65 -60.30 7.78 -10.85
C SER A 65 -59.67 8.33 -12.13
N ASP A 66 -60.49 8.33 -13.16
CA ASP A 66 -60.30 8.99 -14.44
C ASP A 66 -59.62 10.36 -14.30
N SER A 67 -58.44 10.49 -14.89
CA SER A 67 -57.90 11.76 -15.37
C SER A 67 -56.88 11.46 -16.46
N GLU A 68 -57.37 11.39 -17.69
CA GLU A 68 -56.58 11.55 -18.90
C GLU A 68 -55.86 12.90 -18.85
N SER A 69 -54.58 12.88 -18.51
CA SER A 69 -53.64 13.91 -18.94
C SER A 69 -52.30 13.23 -19.22
N GLY A 70 -51.76 13.49 -20.41
CA GLY A 70 -50.63 12.79 -21.01
C GLY A 70 -49.50 12.52 -20.02
N SER A 71 -49.07 11.26 -19.97
CA SER A 71 -47.89 10.78 -19.26
C SER A 71 -46.63 11.47 -19.79
N GLU A 72 -46.37 12.71 -19.40
CA GLU A 72 -45.01 13.21 -19.29
C GLU A 72 -44.33 12.34 -18.25
N SER A 73 -43.33 11.57 -18.70
CA SER A 73 -42.49 10.74 -17.85
C SER A 73 -41.85 11.64 -16.77
N LYS A 74 -42.45 11.68 -15.58
CA LYS A 74 -41.93 12.44 -14.45
C LYS A 74 -40.55 11.89 -14.11
N VAL A 75 -39.52 12.66 -14.44
CA VAL A 75 -38.13 12.32 -14.14
C VAL A 75 -37.99 12.17 -12.62
N GLU A 76 -37.49 11.03 -12.17
CA GLU A 76 -37.36 10.73 -10.74
C GLU A 76 -36.26 11.61 -10.14
N HIS A 77 -36.50 12.15 -8.94
CA HIS A 77 -35.56 13.03 -8.25
C HIS A 77 -35.12 12.40 -6.93
N VAL A 78 -33.82 12.19 -6.79
CA VAL A 78 -33.20 11.50 -5.65
C VAL A 78 -32.12 12.37 -5.03
N GLU A 79 -32.13 12.51 -3.72
CA GLU A 79 -31.12 13.25 -2.98
C GLU A 79 -30.12 12.29 -2.33
N ILE A 80 -28.83 12.61 -2.43
CA ILE A 80 -27.74 11.83 -1.84
C ILE A 80 -26.87 12.69 -0.92
N THR A 81 -26.24 12.06 0.06
CA THR A 81 -25.46 12.77 1.09
C THR A 81 -24.02 13.07 0.64
N GLU A 82 -23.59 12.50 -0.47
CA GLU A 82 -22.24 12.63 -1.00
C GLU A 82 -22.08 13.96 -1.72
N ARG A 83 -20.85 14.47 -1.72
CA ARG A 83 -20.51 15.70 -2.44
C ARG A 83 -20.39 15.46 -3.94
N SER A 84 -20.56 16.52 -4.72
CA SER A 84 -20.52 16.44 -6.18
C SER A 84 -19.20 15.91 -6.74
N TYR A 85 -18.05 16.11 -6.08
CA TYR A 85 -16.78 15.54 -6.57
C TYR A 85 -16.77 14.01 -6.47
N THR A 86 -17.23 13.44 -5.35
CA THR A 86 -17.33 12.00 -5.11
C THR A 86 -18.24 11.37 -6.15
N PHE A 87 -19.44 11.93 -6.30
CA PHE A 87 -20.44 11.44 -7.23
C PHE A 87 -19.95 11.54 -8.69
N ARG A 88 -19.31 12.66 -9.06
CA ARG A 88 -18.76 12.86 -10.40
C ARG A 88 -17.65 11.88 -10.73
N PHE A 89 -16.82 11.49 -9.77
CA PHE A 89 -15.80 10.47 -9.97
C PHE A 89 -16.45 9.10 -10.24
N VAL A 90 -17.42 8.70 -9.42
CA VAL A 90 -18.16 7.44 -9.60
C VAL A 90 -18.89 7.41 -10.94
N LEU A 91 -19.56 8.49 -11.33
CA LEU A 91 -20.23 8.58 -12.62
C LEU A 91 -19.26 8.43 -13.80
N ARG A 92 -18.04 8.96 -13.69
CA ARG A 92 -17.05 8.75 -14.75
C ARG A 92 -16.67 7.28 -14.89
N LEU A 93 -16.58 6.55 -13.77
CA LEU A 93 -16.35 5.11 -13.82
C LEU A 93 -17.54 4.35 -14.44
N THR A 94 -18.77 4.66 -14.04
CA THR A 94 -19.97 3.95 -14.53
C THR A 94 -20.25 4.21 -16.02
N TYR A 95 -19.96 5.41 -16.50
CA TYR A 95 -20.11 5.77 -17.92
C TYR A 95 -18.82 5.56 -18.74
N HIS A 96 -17.79 4.93 -18.15
CA HIS A 96 -16.49 4.68 -18.80
C HIS A 96 -15.83 5.93 -19.41
N LEU A 97 -15.94 7.05 -18.71
CA LEU A 97 -15.38 8.34 -19.11
C LEU A 97 -13.98 8.54 -18.47
N PRO A 98 -13.07 9.29 -19.13
CA PRO A 98 -11.78 9.62 -18.55
C PRO A 98 -11.92 10.39 -17.23
N ILE A 99 -11.12 10.01 -16.24
CA ILE A 99 -11.02 10.73 -14.96
C ILE A 99 -10.24 12.02 -15.20
N SER A 100 -10.90 13.17 -14.99
CA SER A 100 -10.36 14.49 -15.34
C SER A 100 -9.54 15.15 -14.23
N THR A 101 -9.64 14.65 -13.00
CA THR A 101 -9.03 15.26 -11.81
C THR A 101 -8.55 14.16 -10.88
N LEU A 102 -7.29 14.23 -10.48
CA LEU A 102 -6.73 13.33 -9.48
C LEU A 102 -7.33 13.66 -8.10
N PRO A 103 -8.08 12.74 -7.47
CA PRO A 103 -8.61 12.95 -6.14
C PRO A 103 -7.50 12.94 -5.09
N SER A 104 -7.66 13.72 -4.03
CA SER A 104 -6.82 13.58 -2.83
C SER A 104 -7.12 12.26 -2.12
N LEU A 105 -6.26 11.83 -1.20
CA LEU A 105 -6.49 10.64 -0.37
C LEU A 105 -7.77 10.72 0.47
N ASP A 106 -8.14 11.92 0.93
CA ASP A 106 -9.40 12.14 1.66
C ASP A 106 -10.59 11.93 0.71
N GLN A 107 -10.50 12.45 -0.52
CA GLN A 107 -11.53 12.24 -1.54
C GLN A 107 -11.62 10.77 -1.99
N LEU A 108 -10.49 10.05 -2.06
CA LEU A 108 -10.48 8.61 -2.31
C LEU A 108 -11.22 7.85 -1.20
N SER A 109 -11.03 8.22 0.07
CA SER A 109 -11.81 7.66 1.17
C SER A 109 -13.31 7.92 0.98
N ASP A 110 -13.72 9.15 0.65
CA ASP A 110 -15.13 9.46 0.38
C ASP A 110 -15.71 8.64 -0.78
N ILE A 111 -14.92 8.40 -1.82
CA ILE A 111 -15.30 7.55 -2.96
C ILE A 111 -15.53 6.11 -2.48
N MET A 112 -14.62 5.56 -1.68
CA MET A 112 -14.77 4.21 -1.15
C MET A 112 -16.00 4.07 -0.24
N VAL A 113 -16.27 5.06 0.62
CA VAL A 113 -17.49 5.12 1.44
C VAL A 113 -18.74 5.10 0.55
N MET A 114 -18.75 5.88 -0.53
CA MET A 114 -19.87 5.89 -1.48
C MET A 114 -20.04 4.52 -2.14
N LEU A 115 -18.94 3.87 -2.59
CA LEU A 115 -19.04 2.56 -3.23
C LEU A 115 -19.64 1.51 -2.30
N ASP A 116 -19.25 1.51 -1.03
CA ASP A 116 -19.81 0.60 -0.02
C ASP A 116 -21.29 0.91 0.25
N LYS A 117 -21.59 2.19 0.55
CA LYS A 117 -22.95 2.65 0.88
C LYS A 117 -23.98 2.32 -0.21
N TYR A 118 -23.60 2.46 -1.48
CA TYR A 118 -24.47 2.18 -2.62
C TYR A 118 -24.25 0.78 -3.21
N GLN A 119 -23.50 -0.09 -2.54
CA GLN A 119 -23.22 -1.47 -2.97
C GLN A 119 -22.71 -1.56 -4.41
N MET A 120 -21.74 -0.70 -4.75
CA MET A 120 -21.16 -0.57 -6.09
C MET A 120 -19.91 -1.44 -6.26
N GLY A 121 -19.99 -2.71 -5.83
CA GLY A 121 -18.84 -3.65 -5.83
C GLY A 121 -18.20 -3.86 -7.22
N ARG A 122 -18.94 -3.64 -8.31
CA ARG A 122 -18.41 -3.72 -9.68
C ARG A 122 -17.35 -2.66 -9.99
N LEU A 123 -17.31 -1.56 -9.24
CA LEU A 123 -16.36 -0.47 -9.44
C LEU A 123 -15.07 -0.63 -8.63
N HIS A 124 -15.02 -1.58 -7.69
CA HIS A 124 -13.88 -1.76 -6.78
C HIS A 124 -12.57 -1.95 -7.54
N GLU A 125 -12.57 -2.81 -8.57
CA GLU A 125 -11.38 -3.10 -9.37
C GLU A 125 -10.93 -1.89 -10.20
N SER A 126 -11.89 -1.11 -10.71
CA SER A 126 -11.58 0.13 -11.45
C SER A 126 -10.94 1.17 -10.53
N VAL A 127 -11.41 1.28 -9.28
CA VAL A 127 -10.79 2.17 -8.28
C VAL A 127 -9.41 1.67 -7.87
N GLN A 128 -9.21 0.37 -7.65
CA GLN A 128 -7.88 -0.18 -7.38
C GLN A 128 -6.90 0.12 -8.51
N ASN A 129 -7.30 -0.11 -9.77
CA ASN A 129 -6.48 0.20 -10.94
C ASN A 129 -6.12 1.68 -11.00
N PHE A 130 -7.09 2.55 -10.72
CA PHE A 130 -6.85 3.99 -10.66
C PHE A 130 -5.85 4.38 -9.56
N ILE A 131 -6.01 3.84 -8.36
CA ILE A 131 -5.10 4.10 -7.23
C ILE A 131 -3.69 3.64 -7.59
N LEU A 132 -3.54 2.40 -8.09
CA LEU A 132 -2.25 1.82 -8.48
C LEU A 132 -1.53 2.66 -9.56
N ALA A 133 -2.27 3.18 -10.53
CA ALA A 133 -1.72 4.02 -11.60
C ALA A 133 -1.27 5.41 -11.11
N ASN A 134 -1.74 5.86 -9.94
CA ASN A 134 -1.48 7.20 -9.41
C ASN A 134 -0.91 7.17 -7.98
N LEU A 135 -0.18 6.10 -7.62
CA LEU A 135 0.45 6.00 -6.31
C LEU A 135 1.55 7.04 -6.15
N ASN A 136 1.48 7.80 -5.06
CA ASN A 136 2.60 8.63 -4.58
C ASN A 136 3.14 8.09 -3.25
N LEU A 137 4.00 7.07 -3.35
CA LEU A 137 4.55 6.35 -2.19
C LEU A 137 5.71 7.09 -1.52
N GLU A 138 6.27 8.12 -2.16
CA GLU A 138 7.31 8.96 -1.55
C GLU A 138 6.71 9.87 -0.47
N GLU A 139 5.52 10.43 -0.73
CA GLU A 139 4.89 11.36 0.20
C GLU A 139 4.03 10.66 1.28
N ASN A 140 3.27 9.62 0.90
CA ASN A 140 2.15 9.15 1.74
C ASN A 140 2.00 7.60 1.86
N PRO A 141 3.08 6.82 2.06
CA PRO A 141 3.00 5.35 2.07
C PRO A 141 2.05 4.81 3.15
N LEU A 142 2.09 5.37 4.38
CA LEU A 142 1.21 4.96 5.47
C LEU A 142 -0.27 5.23 5.18
N ARG A 143 -0.59 6.36 4.54
CA ARG A 143 -1.99 6.69 4.25
C ARG A 143 -2.59 5.78 3.19
N TYR A 144 -1.83 5.44 2.15
CA TYR A 144 -2.25 4.44 1.17
C TYR A 144 -2.43 3.06 1.82
N TYR A 145 -1.57 2.69 2.76
CA TYR A 145 -1.73 1.43 3.50
C TYR A 145 -3.00 1.43 4.34
N THR A 146 -3.25 2.49 5.12
CA THR A 146 -4.47 2.63 5.92
C THR A 146 -5.71 2.59 5.03
N LEU A 147 -5.74 3.35 3.93
CA LEU A 147 -6.83 3.32 2.95
C LEU A 147 -7.06 1.89 2.42
N ALA A 148 -5.99 1.20 2.01
CA ALA A 148 -6.08 -0.13 1.46
C ALA A 148 -6.57 -1.16 2.48
N ARG A 149 -6.21 -1.01 3.75
CA ARG A 149 -6.70 -1.86 4.85
C ARG A 149 -8.17 -1.59 5.15
N SER A 150 -8.55 -0.33 5.33
CA SER A 150 -9.92 0.07 5.68
C SER A 150 -10.96 -0.41 4.68
N TYR A 151 -10.60 -0.45 3.39
CA TYR A 151 -11.52 -0.85 2.31
C TYR A 151 -11.12 -2.16 1.61
N SER A 152 -10.32 -3.01 2.26
CA SER A 152 -9.94 -4.34 1.73
C SER A 152 -9.36 -4.33 0.29
N LEU A 153 -8.57 -3.31 -0.06
CA LEU A 153 -7.94 -3.15 -1.37
C LEU A 153 -6.64 -3.98 -1.43
N THR A 154 -6.78 -5.29 -1.64
CA THR A 154 -5.66 -6.25 -1.55
C THR A 154 -4.50 -5.92 -2.47
N ARG A 155 -4.75 -5.52 -3.72
CA ARG A 155 -3.68 -5.21 -4.69
C ARG A 155 -2.92 -3.95 -4.29
N VAL A 156 -3.63 -2.92 -3.83
CA VAL A 156 -3.04 -1.67 -3.34
C VAL A 156 -2.22 -1.95 -2.08
N LYS A 157 -2.76 -2.73 -1.13
CA LYS A 157 -2.06 -3.13 0.09
C LYS A 157 -0.74 -3.81 -0.25
N SER A 158 -0.75 -4.80 -1.14
CA SER A 158 0.47 -5.53 -1.55
C SER A 158 1.50 -4.63 -2.23
N ALA A 159 1.07 -3.64 -3.02
CA ALA A 159 1.99 -2.68 -3.68
C ALA A 159 2.62 -1.69 -2.69
N VAL A 160 1.88 -1.29 -1.65
CA VAL A 160 2.30 -0.27 -0.67
C VAL A 160 3.16 -0.87 0.45
N LEU A 161 2.92 -2.13 0.80
CA LEU A 161 3.53 -2.77 1.97
C LEU A 161 5.07 -2.74 2.01
N PRO A 162 5.80 -2.96 0.88
CA PRO A 162 7.26 -2.81 0.87
C PRO A 162 7.74 -1.41 1.30
N HIS A 163 7.00 -0.37 0.91
CA HIS A 163 7.33 1.03 1.21
C HIS A 163 7.03 1.40 2.66
N VAL A 164 5.97 0.83 3.25
CA VAL A 164 5.71 0.96 4.69
C VAL A 164 6.73 0.15 5.50
N GLY A 165 7.10 -1.02 5.01
CA GLY A 165 8.04 -1.93 5.66
C GLY A 165 9.42 -1.32 5.87
N VAL A 166 9.88 -0.38 5.05
CA VAL A 166 11.17 0.30 5.25
C VAL A 166 11.12 1.45 6.26
N LEU A 167 9.94 1.95 6.63
CA LEU A 167 9.81 3.08 7.55
C LEU A 167 10.21 2.72 8.97
N ASP A 168 10.93 3.60 9.64
CA ASP A 168 11.16 3.50 11.08
C ASP A 168 9.94 4.01 11.84
N LEU A 169 8.95 3.12 12.04
CA LEU A 169 7.74 3.43 12.78
C LEU A 169 8.01 3.76 14.26
N ARG A 170 9.14 3.29 14.83
CA ARG A 170 9.52 3.53 16.23
C ARG A 170 10.18 4.89 16.42
N ALA A 171 10.77 5.47 15.38
CA ALA A 171 11.28 6.84 15.46
C ALA A 171 10.21 7.83 15.93
N TYR A 172 8.96 7.64 15.49
CA TYR A 172 7.84 8.52 15.87
C TYR A 172 7.38 8.36 17.32
N THR A 173 7.67 7.23 17.98
CA THR A 173 7.33 7.03 19.40
C THR A 173 8.45 7.45 20.34
N THR A 174 9.69 7.54 19.83
CA THR A 174 10.89 7.81 20.64
C THR A 174 11.40 9.25 20.47
N ASN A 175 11.14 9.89 19.33
CA ASN A 175 11.59 11.25 19.04
C ASN A 175 10.42 12.25 19.11
N THR A 176 10.39 13.06 20.18
CA THR A 176 9.36 14.08 20.41
C THR A 176 9.39 15.24 19.41
N ASN A 177 10.48 15.39 18.65
CA ASN A 177 10.62 16.45 17.64
C ASN A 177 10.06 16.04 16.26
N LEU A 178 9.73 14.76 16.05
CA LEU A 178 9.15 14.31 14.80
C LEU A 178 7.64 14.52 14.80
N LYS A 179 7.14 15.22 13.79
CA LYS A 179 5.70 15.34 13.56
C LYS A 179 5.13 13.98 13.15
N ILE A 180 4.12 13.52 13.88
CA ILE A 180 3.43 12.26 13.59
C ILE A 180 2.71 12.38 12.22
N PRO A 181 2.98 11.48 11.26
CA PRO A 181 2.31 11.47 9.97
C PRO A 181 0.80 11.20 10.14
N LYS A 182 -0.04 11.86 9.34
CA LYS A 182 -1.51 11.67 9.38
C LYS A 182 -1.91 10.19 9.27
N GLY A 183 -1.23 9.43 8.41
CA GLY A 183 -1.51 7.99 8.24
C GLY A 183 -1.28 7.15 9.49
N LEU A 184 -0.37 7.56 10.39
CA LEU A 184 -0.13 6.90 11.68
C LEU A 184 -1.19 7.28 12.73
N LEU A 185 -1.90 8.39 12.55
CA LEU A 185 -3.06 8.75 13.38
C LEU A 185 -4.33 8.04 12.90
N GLU A 186 -4.42 7.72 11.61
CA GLU A 186 -5.56 7.06 10.98
C GLU A 186 -5.52 5.52 11.12
N ILE A 187 -4.33 4.93 11.34
CA ILE A 187 -4.18 3.47 11.47
C ILE A 187 -4.73 2.96 12.82
N SER A 188 -5.43 1.84 12.79
CA SER A 188 -5.90 1.18 14.01
C SER A 188 -4.73 0.61 14.82
N PHE A 189 -4.86 0.56 16.15
CA PHE A 189 -3.84 -0.07 16.99
C PHE A 189 -3.56 -1.54 16.58
N PRO A 190 -4.56 -2.40 16.30
CA PRO A 190 -4.31 -3.75 15.80
C PRO A 190 -3.50 -3.78 14.50
N ASP A 191 -3.81 -2.91 13.53
CA ASP A 191 -3.07 -2.87 12.26
C ASP A 191 -1.64 -2.37 12.44
N TYR A 192 -1.43 -1.39 13.33
CA TYR A 192 -0.10 -0.94 13.71
C TYR A 192 0.71 -2.08 14.35
N HIS A 193 0.11 -2.81 15.29
CA HIS A 193 0.76 -3.93 15.95
C HIS A 193 1.11 -5.05 14.96
N LYS A 194 0.21 -5.38 14.01
CA LYS A 194 0.48 -6.30 12.90
C LYS A 194 1.66 -5.85 12.05
N LEU A 195 1.73 -4.57 11.67
CA LEU A 195 2.85 -4.04 10.89
C LEU A 195 4.19 -4.22 11.61
N VAL A 196 4.25 -3.90 12.90
CA VAL A 196 5.47 -4.08 13.71
C VAL A 196 5.84 -5.57 13.79
N PHE A 197 4.86 -6.45 13.99
CA PHE A 197 5.07 -7.90 14.01
C PHE A 197 5.60 -8.42 12.67
N PHE A 198 4.97 -8.04 11.55
CA PHE A 198 5.41 -8.45 10.20
C PHE A 198 6.82 -7.98 9.92
N LYS A 199 7.14 -6.75 10.33
CA LYS A 199 8.47 -6.19 10.15
C LYS A 199 9.53 -6.97 10.93
N ASN A 200 9.27 -7.29 12.20
CA ASN A 200 10.19 -8.08 13.02
C ASN A 200 10.39 -9.49 12.46
N GLN A 201 9.31 -10.12 12.02
CA GLN A 201 9.35 -11.46 11.44
C GLN A 201 10.15 -11.48 10.12
N ARG A 202 9.93 -10.47 9.27
CA ARG A 202 10.70 -10.29 8.04
C ARG A 202 12.18 -10.08 8.32
N SER A 203 12.52 -9.14 9.21
CA SER A 203 13.91 -8.86 9.61
C SER A 203 14.64 -10.10 10.14
N THR A 204 13.94 -10.92 10.95
CA THR A 204 14.48 -12.18 11.47
C THR A 204 14.78 -13.20 10.37
N ARG A 205 13.90 -13.32 9.37
CA ARG A 205 14.12 -14.21 8.22
C ARG A 205 15.24 -13.71 7.31
N ILE A 206 15.34 -12.40 7.09
CA ILE A 206 16.45 -11.80 6.32
C ILE A 206 17.78 -12.10 7.04
N LEU A 207 17.85 -11.93 8.36
CA LEU A 207 19.04 -12.27 9.15
C LEU A 207 19.42 -13.76 8.98
N ALA A 208 18.45 -14.67 9.06
CA ALA A 208 18.69 -16.09 8.90
C ALA A 208 19.25 -16.48 7.51
N VAL A 209 18.85 -15.76 6.45
CA VAL A 209 19.43 -15.95 5.09
C VAL A 209 20.92 -15.64 5.09
N VAL A 210 21.29 -14.51 5.71
CA VAL A 210 22.68 -14.06 5.79
C VAL A 210 23.51 -14.97 6.69
N GLU A 211 22.99 -15.38 7.84
CA GLU A 211 23.68 -16.28 8.78
C GLU A 211 23.99 -17.66 8.17
N ARG A 212 23.15 -18.13 7.24
CA ARG A 212 23.32 -19.41 6.54
C ARG A 212 24.16 -19.30 5.26
N ALA A 213 24.61 -18.11 4.90
CA ALA A 213 25.38 -17.90 3.68
C ALA A 213 26.70 -18.67 3.71
N ARG A 214 27.04 -19.28 2.57
CA ARG A 214 28.34 -19.94 2.39
C ARG A 214 29.35 -18.93 1.89
N LEU A 215 30.38 -18.65 2.69
CA LEU A 215 31.45 -17.74 2.29
C LEU A 215 32.26 -18.36 1.14
N PRO A 216 32.70 -17.57 0.14
CA PRO A 216 33.61 -18.05 -0.87
C PRO A 216 34.90 -18.54 -0.21
N SER A 217 35.52 -19.56 -0.80
CA SER A 217 36.88 -19.94 -0.42
C SER A 217 37.76 -18.70 -0.56
N PRO A 218 38.46 -18.27 0.50
CA PRO A 218 39.28 -17.08 0.42
C PRO A 218 40.39 -17.33 -0.61
N VAL A 219 40.29 -16.65 -1.76
CA VAL A 219 41.33 -16.68 -2.81
C VAL A 219 42.65 -16.08 -2.29
N TYR A 220 42.58 -15.35 -1.16
CA TYR A 220 43.74 -14.82 -0.46
C TYR A 220 43.68 -15.19 1.01
N VAL A 221 44.79 -15.75 1.51
CA VAL A 221 45.06 -16.08 2.90
C VAL A 221 44.74 -14.88 3.80
N VAL A 222 43.51 -14.80 4.31
CA VAL A 222 43.14 -13.84 5.35
C VAL A 222 43.88 -14.29 6.60
N ARG A 223 45.07 -13.73 6.83
CA ARG A 223 45.69 -13.75 8.16
C ARG A 223 44.87 -12.80 9.04
N CYS A 224 43.68 -13.24 9.50
CA CYS A 224 43.10 -12.66 10.71
C CYS A 224 44.10 -13.07 11.80
N ASP A 225 44.78 -12.09 12.41
CA ASP A 225 45.56 -12.34 13.61
C ASP A 225 44.58 -12.76 14.71
N TYR A 226 44.45 -14.09 14.91
CA TYR A 226 44.10 -14.83 16.14
C TYR A 226 42.97 -15.89 15.98
N PRO A 227 43.17 -17.17 16.41
CA PRO A 227 44.41 -17.92 16.57
C PRO A 227 44.81 -18.62 15.25
N PRO A 228 46.07 -19.07 15.10
CA PRO A 228 46.59 -19.56 13.82
C PRO A 228 45.97 -20.92 13.49
N VAL A 229 44.91 -20.91 12.70
CA VAL A 229 44.42 -22.15 12.08
C VAL A 229 45.48 -22.54 11.06
N ARG A 230 46.21 -23.62 11.35
CA ARG A 230 47.07 -24.30 10.37
C ARG A 230 46.27 -24.48 9.09
N MET A 231 46.82 -23.98 7.99
CA MET A 231 46.28 -24.14 6.65
C MET A 231 45.97 -25.62 6.41
N ILE A 232 44.69 -25.99 6.44
CA ILE A 232 44.25 -27.16 5.69
C ILE A 232 44.11 -26.62 4.28
N GLN A 233 45.12 -26.90 3.45
CA GLN A 233 45.01 -26.75 2.00
C GLN A 233 43.91 -27.70 1.53
N GLU A 234 42.65 -27.27 1.56
CA GLU A 234 41.62 -27.91 0.76
C GLU A 234 41.77 -27.42 -0.68
N THR A 235 42.72 -28.02 -1.38
CA THR A 235 42.88 -27.90 -2.83
C THR A 235 41.69 -28.59 -3.50
N GLY A 236 40.58 -27.87 -3.63
CA GLY A 236 39.44 -28.30 -4.41
C GLY A 236 38.56 -27.10 -4.77
N PRO A 237 38.00 -27.02 -5.98
CA PRO A 237 37.14 -25.92 -6.45
C PRO A 237 35.79 -25.78 -5.69
N GLN A 238 35.61 -26.52 -4.59
CA GLN A 238 34.39 -26.59 -3.77
C GLN A 238 34.64 -26.43 -2.25
N SER A 239 35.84 -26.00 -1.82
CA SER A 239 36.13 -25.82 -0.39
C SER A 239 35.42 -24.58 0.17
N THR A 240 34.40 -24.78 0.99
CA THR A 240 33.70 -23.69 1.70
C THR A 240 34.33 -23.49 3.07
N VAL A 241 34.85 -22.29 3.35
CA VAL A 241 35.34 -21.97 4.70
C VAL A 241 34.15 -21.77 5.64
N ASN A 242 34.24 -22.33 6.85
CA ASN A 242 33.25 -22.09 7.90
C ASN A 242 33.14 -20.58 8.17
N PRO A 243 31.95 -19.95 7.95
CA PRO A 243 31.75 -18.51 8.09
C PRO A 243 32.16 -17.95 9.46
N ASN A 244 32.08 -18.79 10.50
CA ASN A 244 32.39 -18.43 11.88
C ASN A 244 33.89 -18.20 12.14
N ARG A 245 34.76 -18.44 11.14
CA ARG A 245 36.22 -18.21 11.26
C ARG A 245 36.68 -16.85 10.75
N CYS A 246 35.84 -16.12 10.01
CA CYS A 246 36.19 -14.81 9.49
C CYS A 246 35.82 -13.72 10.51
N CYS A 247 36.83 -13.02 11.04
CA CYS A 247 36.65 -12.02 12.07
C CYS A 247 35.75 -10.84 11.62
N SER A 248 35.91 -10.34 10.39
CA SER A 248 35.06 -9.28 9.81
C SER A 248 33.63 -9.74 9.49
N TRP A 249 33.44 -10.99 9.04
CA TRP A 249 32.09 -11.53 8.81
C TRP A 249 31.33 -11.73 10.12
N ASN A 250 32.01 -12.27 11.14
CA ASN A 250 31.41 -12.43 12.46
C ASN A 250 30.98 -11.07 13.05
N SER A 251 31.83 -10.04 12.94
CA SER A 251 31.44 -8.67 13.33
C SER A 251 30.21 -8.18 12.57
N TYR A 252 30.12 -8.45 11.26
CA TYR A 252 28.96 -8.08 10.46
C TYR A 252 27.68 -8.78 10.94
N ILE A 253 27.73 -10.10 11.17
CA ILE A 253 26.58 -10.85 11.71
C ILE A 253 26.17 -10.33 13.09
N THR A 254 27.13 -10.05 13.98
CA THR A 254 26.83 -9.49 15.30
C THR A 254 26.13 -8.14 15.20
N THR A 255 26.65 -7.20 14.41
CA THR A 255 26.03 -5.88 14.22
C THR A 255 24.67 -5.98 13.54
N ALA A 256 24.52 -6.84 12.53
CA ALA A 256 23.23 -7.09 11.88
C ALA A 256 22.20 -7.63 12.86
N ARG A 257 22.59 -8.57 13.73
CA ARG A 257 21.72 -9.13 14.79
C ARG A 257 21.31 -8.06 15.80
N GLU A 258 22.22 -7.18 16.19
CA GLU A 258 21.91 -6.04 17.07
C GLU A 258 20.91 -5.08 16.43
N GLU A 259 21.04 -4.77 15.14
CA GLU A 259 20.09 -3.90 14.42
C GLU A 259 18.70 -4.52 14.28
N VAL A 260 18.62 -5.83 14.07
CA VAL A 260 17.35 -6.57 14.05
C VAL A 260 16.73 -6.60 15.46
N ASN A 261 17.51 -6.86 16.51
CA ASN A 261 17.02 -6.97 17.88
C ASN A 261 16.58 -5.63 18.48
N THR A 262 17.28 -4.54 18.16
CA THR A 262 16.85 -3.19 18.53
C THR A 262 15.60 -2.76 17.75
N ALA A 263 15.20 -3.53 16.74
CA ALA A 263 14.18 -3.21 15.75
C ALA A 263 14.27 -1.74 15.28
N ASN A 264 15.52 -1.29 15.10
CA ASN A 264 15.88 -0.11 14.30
C ASN A 264 15.52 -0.37 12.83
N ASN A 265 15.36 -1.65 12.45
CA ASN A 265 14.46 -2.03 11.38
C ASN A 265 14.90 -1.47 10.01
N GLN A 266 16.20 -1.20 9.91
CA GLN A 266 16.93 -0.79 8.72
C GLN A 266 17.29 -2.04 7.92
N ASP A 267 17.39 -1.90 6.61
CA ASP A 267 17.84 -2.98 5.73
C ASP A 267 19.27 -3.41 6.11
N ILE A 268 19.42 -4.60 6.69
CA ILE A 268 20.75 -5.12 7.07
C ILE A 268 21.63 -5.40 5.86
N LEU A 269 21.08 -5.52 4.65
CA LEU A 269 21.86 -5.76 3.42
C LEU A 269 22.44 -4.47 2.81
N ARG A 270 22.13 -3.31 3.39
CA ARG A 270 22.57 -2.02 2.87
C ARG A 270 24.10 -1.86 2.88
N PRO A 271 24.72 -1.24 1.86
CA PRO A 271 26.16 -1.01 1.83
C PRO A 271 26.71 -0.29 3.07
N GLU A 272 25.95 0.63 3.65
CA GLU A 272 26.36 1.47 4.77
C GLU A 272 26.67 0.65 6.03
N LEU A 273 25.91 -0.43 6.26
CA LEU A 273 26.19 -1.34 7.39
C LEU A 273 27.52 -2.06 7.17
N ARG A 274 27.80 -2.50 5.94
CA ARG A 274 29.05 -3.17 5.58
C ARG A 274 30.26 -2.24 5.74
N VAL A 275 30.13 -0.99 5.28
CA VAL A 275 31.15 0.05 5.46
C VAL A 275 31.40 0.32 6.94
N LYS A 276 30.33 0.52 7.74
CA LYS A 276 30.41 0.74 9.19
C LYS A 276 31.12 -0.41 9.90
N VAL A 277 30.80 -1.66 9.55
CA VAL A 277 31.46 -2.82 10.14
C VAL A 277 32.91 -2.92 9.70
N ALA A 278 33.21 -2.66 8.42
CA ALA A 278 34.57 -2.70 7.89
C ALA A 278 35.50 -1.69 8.58
N ILE A 279 35.04 -0.45 8.78
CA ILE A 279 35.81 0.61 9.47
C ILE A 279 36.12 0.22 10.92
N ASN A 280 35.17 -0.41 11.61
CA ASN A 280 35.32 -0.81 13.01
C ASN A 280 35.97 -2.20 13.18
N SER A 281 36.31 -2.88 12.08
CA SER A 281 36.87 -4.22 12.13
C SER A 281 38.36 -4.19 12.46
N LYS A 282 38.83 -5.20 13.21
CA LYS A 282 40.26 -5.45 13.43
C LYS A 282 40.94 -6.09 12.22
N CYS A 283 40.18 -6.51 11.21
CA CYS A 283 40.71 -7.13 9.99
C CYS A 283 41.20 -6.06 9.01
N PRO A 284 42.48 -6.07 8.60
CA PRO A 284 43.04 -5.06 7.70
C PRO A 284 42.39 -5.09 6.30
N ASN A 285 41.82 -6.23 5.90
CA ASN A 285 41.16 -6.42 4.61
C ASN A 285 39.63 -6.37 4.71
N ALA A 286 39.04 -5.95 5.84
CA ALA A 286 37.60 -6.00 6.06
C ALA A 286 36.81 -5.24 4.97
N MET A 287 37.34 -4.11 4.50
CA MET A 287 36.70 -3.27 3.48
C MET A 287 36.54 -4.03 2.17
N ARG A 288 37.65 -4.51 1.60
CA ARG A 288 37.66 -5.30 0.36
C ARG A 288 36.85 -6.59 0.52
N TRP A 289 37.01 -7.28 1.64
CA TRP A 289 36.31 -8.54 1.89
C TRP A 289 34.78 -8.38 1.91
N LEU A 290 34.25 -7.43 2.70
CA LEU A 290 32.81 -7.26 2.88
C LEU A 290 32.13 -6.58 1.68
N LEU A 291 32.82 -5.69 0.97
CA LEU A 291 32.26 -4.95 -0.16
C LEU A 291 32.43 -5.67 -1.50
N ASP A 292 33.60 -6.26 -1.74
CA ASP A 292 33.95 -6.84 -3.04
C ASP A 292 33.83 -8.37 -3.00
N ASP A 293 34.62 -9.05 -2.17
CA ASP A 293 34.72 -10.53 -2.21
C ASP A 293 33.41 -11.21 -1.75
N CYS A 294 32.70 -10.62 -0.78
CA CYS A 294 31.37 -11.04 -0.37
C CYS A 294 30.24 -10.49 -1.24
N GLY A 295 30.50 -9.71 -2.29
CA GLY A 295 29.47 -9.07 -3.12
C GLY A 295 28.43 -10.07 -3.63
N ARG A 296 28.89 -11.21 -4.18
CA ARG A 296 28.01 -12.28 -4.68
C ARG A 296 27.07 -12.83 -3.60
N ILE A 297 27.52 -12.89 -2.34
CA ILE A 297 26.69 -13.35 -1.22
C ILE A 297 25.56 -12.37 -0.94
N PHE A 298 25.87 -11.06 -0.94
CA PHE A 298 24.87 -10.03 -0.74
C PHE A 298 23.88 -9.98 -1.90
N ASP A 299 24.33 -10.20 -3.14
CA ASP A 299 23.44 -10.30 -4.31
C ASP A 299 22.54 -11.54 -4.25
N GLU A 300 23.05 -12.68 -3.77
CA GLU A 300 22.27 -13.89 -3.50
C GLU A 300 21.26 -13.67 -2.38
N ALA A 301 21.68 -13.02 -1.29
CA ALA A 301 20.80 -12.67 -0.18
C ALA A 301 19.69 -11.71 -0.65
N GLN A 302 20.02 -10.65 -1.38
CA GLN A 302 19.03 -9.72 -1.93
C GLN A 302 18.01 -10.43 -2.84
N ARG A 303 18.45 -11.40 -3.66
CA ARG A 303 17.54 -12.24 -4.44
C ARG A 303 16.63 -13.08 -3.53
N ALA A 304 17.17 -13.74 -2.51
CA ALA A 304 16.39 -14.52 -1.56
C ALA A 304 15.39 -13.66 -0.76
N VAL A 305 15.74 -12.41 -0.43
CA VAL A 305 14.86 -11.47 0.29
C VAL A 305 13.60 -11.11 -0.50
N LYS A 306 13.65 -11.13 -1.84
CA LYS A 306 12.48 -10.88 -2.69
C LYS A 306 11.40 -11.95 -2.52
N GLU A 307 11.80 -13.19 -2.24
CA GLU A 307 10.90 -14.32 -2.00
C GLU A 307 10.35 -14.38 -0.56
N ILE A 308 10.95 -13.62 0.37
CA ILE A 308 10.41 -13.53 1.73
C ILE A 308 9.07 -12.77 1.66
N PRO A 309 8.00 -13.25 2.31
CA PRO A 309 6.72 -12.54 2.36
C PRO A 309 6.80 -11.22 3.13
N TRP A 310 5.91 -10.28 2.81
CA TRP A 310 5.74 -9.04 3.58
C TRP A 310 4.65 -9.15 4.66
N GLU A 311 3.79 -10.17 4.57
CA GLU A 311 2.67 -10.41 5.48
C GLU A 311 2.85 -11.76 6.19
N TYR A 312 2.42 -11.82 7.45
CA TYR A 312 2.50 -13.02 8.29
C TYR A 312 1.21 -13.18 9.11
N GLU A 313 0.05 -13.02 8.46
CA GLU A 313 -1.26 -12.99 9.11
C GLU A 313 -1.53 -14.27 9.93
N GLU A 314 -1.27 -15.45 9.35
CA GLU A 314 -1.45 -16.75 10.04
C GLU A 314 -0.54 -16.89 11.27
N GLU A 315 0.71 -16.40 11.19
CA GLU A 315 1.63 -16.41 12.33
C GLU A 315 1.17 -15.44 13.42
N TYR A 316 0.67 -14.26 13.03
CA TYR A 316 0.13 -13.28 13.95
C TYR A 316 -1.08 -13.84 14.71
N GLU A 317 -2.01 -14.48 13.99
CA GLU A 317 -3.20 -15.10 14.57
C GLU A 317 -2.85 -16.27 15.51
N ARG A 318 -1.82 -17.06 15.21
CA ARG A 318 -1.37 -18.11 16.14
C ARG A 318 -0.81 -17.57 17.45
N VAL A 319 -0.11 -16.43 17.42
CA VAL A 319 0.54 -15.85 18.61
C VAL A 319 -0.44 -14.98 19.41
N HIS A 320 -1.34 -14.27 18.74
CA HIS A 320 -2.18 -13.21 19.33
C HIS A 320 -3.69 -13.42 19.15
N GLY A 321 -4.12 -14.50 18.50
CA GLY A 321 -5.53 -14.83 18.31
C GLY A 321 -6.22 -15.25 19.59
N VAL A 322 -7.54 -15.13 19.60
CA VAL A 322 -8.43 -15.35 20.77
C VAL A 322 -8.35 -16.78 21.35
N GLY A 323 -7.74 -17.74 20.65
CA GLY A 323 -7.50 -19.11 21.13
C GLY A 323 -6.15 -19.35 21.82
N ALA A 324 -5.26 -18.34 21.92
CA ALA A 324 -3.94 -18.49 22.53
C ALA A 324 -3.93 -18.36 24.07
N GLN A 325 -5.08 -18.10 24.70
CA GLN A 325 -5.21 -17.88 26.15
C GLN A 325 -5.86 -19.04 26.93
N GLU A 326 -6.15 -20.20 26.29
CA GLU A 326 -6.70 -21.39 26.97
C GLU A 326 -5.86 -22.66 26.78
N ALA A 327 -4.53 -22.54 26.72
CA ALA A 327 -3.61 -23.69 26.78
C ALA A 327 -2.46 -23.47 27.77
#